data_AF-A0A699I557-F1
#
_entry.id   AF-A0A699I557-F1
#
_cell.length_a   1.000
_cell.length_b   1.000
_cell.length_c   1.000
_cell.angle_alpha   90.00
_cell.angle_beta   90.00
_cell.angle_gamma   90.00
#
_symmetry.space_group_name_H-M   'P 1'
#
loop_
_entity.id
_entity.type
_entity.pdbx_description
1 polymer ?
#
loop_
_entity_poly.entity_id
_entity_poly.type
_entity_poly.pdbx_seq_one_letter_code
_entity_poly.pdbx_strand_id
1 'polypeptide(L)'
;MRYFTKWIEAKAMATITGGQVKKFVWDNIVCRFGLPSEIVSDNGKQFSDNPFKDWCDKLNITQRTEAVIPIEIGMPTYRTAVVDVVSNDEELRLNLDLLEERRQRTAICEAGAKSKMTKYYNARVRGVTFRPGDFVYRSNDASHAVVGEKLGPKWEGPYEVTETLGDGAYKLWSMD
;
A
#
# COMPACT_ATOMS: atom_id res chain seq x y z
N MET A 1 1.32 2.64 -15.63
CA MET A 1 0.02 2.34 -14.99
C MET A 1 0.28 1.98 -13.53
N ARG A 2 0.04 2.89 -12.58
CA ARG A 2 0.12 2.55 -11.16
C ARG A 2 -1.17 1.84 -10.78
N TYR A 3 -1.04 0.52 -10.61
CA TYR A 3 -2.11 -0.36 -10.17
C TYR A 3 -2.56 0.05 -8.77
N PHE A 4 -3.81 0.45 -8.67
CA PHE A 4 -4.53 0.67 -7.42
C PHE A 4 -4.59 -0.67 -6.68
N THR A 5 -3.60 -0.92 -5.83
CA THR A 5 -3.68 -2.00 -4.85
C THR A 5 -4.90 -1.68 -3.98
N LYS A 6 -5.95 -2.50 -4.06
CA LYS A 6 -7.24 -2.33 -3.39
C LYS A 6 -7.14 -2.45 -1.85
N TRP A 7 -6.20 -1.75 -1.24
CA TRP A 7 -6.01 -1.71 0.20
C TRP A 7 -7.05 -0.77 0.80
N ILE A 8 -7.78 -1.30 1.79
CA ILE A 8 -8.76 -0.54 2.55
C ILE A 8 -8.06 -0.08 3.82
N GLU A 9 -7.92 1.24 3.98
CA GLU A 9 -7.43 1.86 5.21
C GLU A 9 -8.61 2.53 5.92
N ALA A 10 -8.79 2.25 7.20
CA ALA A 10 -9.91 2.76 7.98
C ALA A 10 -9.47 3.15 9.40
N LYS A 11 -9.96 4.31 9.86
CA LYS A 11 -9.72 4.82 11.21
C LYS A 11 -11.03 5.36 11.79
N ALA A 12 -11.46 4.79 12.93
CA ALA A 12 -12.59 5.31 13.68
C ALA A 12 -12.22 6.66 14.32
N MET A 13 -13.10 7.65 14.19
CA MET A 13 -12.90 8.99 14.75
C MET A 13 -14.21 9.50 15.35
N ALA A 14 -14.13 10.13 16.53
CA ALA A 14 -15.29 10.67 17.24
C ALA A 14 -15.97 11.84 16.49
N THR A 15 -15.22 12.53 15.64
CA THR A 15 -15.71 13.59 14.75
C THR A 15 -14.86 13.53 13.49
N ILE A 16 -15.45 13.81 12.33
CA ILE A 16 -14.74 13.82 11.06
C ILE A 16 -14.51 15.27 10.62
N THR A 17 -13.33 15.80 10.93
CA THR A 17 -12.92 17.16 10.53
C THR A 17 -11.83 17.12 9.46
N GLY A 18 -11.70 18.18 8.66
CA GLY A 18 -10.66 18.24 7.61
C GLY A 18 -9.23 18.11 8.16
N GLY A 19 -8.97 18.56 9.39
CA GLY A 19 -7.67 18.38 10.05
C GLY A 19 -7.36 16.91 10.36
N GLN A 20 -8.38 16.16 10.78
CA GLN A 20 -8.25 14.74 11.04
C GLN A 20 -8.13 13.92 9.75
N VAL A 21 -8.86 14.28 8.70
CA VAL A 21 -8.72 13.68 7.36
C VAL A 21 -7.30 13.89 6.84
N LYS A 22 -6.79 15.13 6.89
CA LYS A 22 -5.40 15.45 6.52
C LYS A 22 -4.40 14.57 7.26
N LYS A 23 -4.54 14.47 8.58
CA LYS A 23 -3.65 13.63 9.41
C LYS A 23 -3.73 12.17 9.01
N PHE A 24 -4.94 11.65 8.78
CA PHE A 24 -5.14 10.27 8.36
C PHE A 24 -4.46 9.97 7.02
N VAL A 25 -4.66 10.83 6.01
CA VAL A 25 -4.06 10.68 4.68
C VAL A 25 -2.53 10.78 4.77
N TRP A 26 -2.00 11.70 5.57
CA TRP A 26 -0.56 11.81 5.78
C TRP A 26 0.04 10.54 6.40
N ASP A 27 -0.49 10.13 7.55
CA ASP A 27 0.07 9.03 8.35
C ASP A 27 -0.04 7.67 7.63
N ASN A 28 -1.17 7.42 6.95
CA ASN A 28 -1.50 6.09 6.41
C ASN A 28 -1.28 5.97 4.91
N ILE A 29 -1.39 7.07 4.16
CA ILE A 29 -1.24 7.05 2.70
C ILE A 29 0.12 7.60 2.30
N VAL A 30 0.40 8.86 2.63
CA VAL A 30 1.60 9.56 2.12
C VAL A 30 2.89 8.99 2.71
N CYS A 31 2.98 8.81 4.04
CA CYS A 31 4.19 8.31 4.67
C CYS A 31 4.53 6.85 4.31
N ARG A 32 3.55 6.07 3.84
CA ARG A 32 3.73 4.64 3.53
C ARG A 32 3.89 4.36 2.04
N PHE A 33 3.03 4.95 1.23
CA PHE A 33 2.93 4.66 -0.20
C PHE A 33 3.46 5.81 -1.07
N GLY A 34 3.80 6.94 -0.45
CA GLY A 34 4.23 8.15 -1.13
C GLY A 34 3.06 9.05 -1.52
N LEU A 35 3.40 10.18 -2.16
CA LEU A 35 2.44 11.21 -2.51
C LEU A 35 1.49 10.73 -3.63
N PRO A 36 0.16 10.75 -3.42
CA PRO A 36 -0.79 10.45 -4.48
C PRO A 36 -0.84 11.59 -5.50
N SER A 37 -1.02 11.27 -6.78
CA SER A 37 -1.23 12.29 -7.82
C SER A 37 -2.65 12.86 -7.78
N GLU A 38 -3.63 12.04 -7.43
CA GLU A 38 -5.04 12.40 -7.38
C GLU A 38 -5.73 11.75 -6.17
N ILE A 39 -6.64 12.48 -5.53
CA ILE A 39 -7.54 11.97 -4.50
C ILE A 39 -8.98 12.24 -4.95
N VAL A 40 -9.79 11.18 -4.96
CA VAL A 40 -11.23 11.26 -5.26
C VAL A 40 -12.02 11.17 -3.96
N SER A 41 -12.88 12.15 -3.68
CA SER A 41 -13.75 12.18 -2.50
C SER A 41 -15.17 12.63 -2.86
N ASP A 42 -16.09 12.47 -1.91
CA ASP A 42 -17.39 13.12 -2.00
C ASP A 42 -17.30 14.64 -1.72
N ASN A 43 -18.43 15.36 -1.82
CA ASN A 43 -18.53 16.79 -1.54
C ASN A 43 -18.66 17.11 -0.02
N GLY A 44 -18.29 16.18 0.86
CA GLY A 44 -18.33 16.41 2.31
C GLY A 44 -17.47 17.60 2.73
N LYS A 45 -17.94 18.40 3.70
CA LYS A 45 -17.22 19.60 4.20
C LYS A 45 -15.80 19.30 4.68
N GLN A 46 -15.59 18.11 5.24
CA GLN A 46 -14.27 17.65 5.67
C GLN A 46 -13.24 17.53 4.54
N PHE A 47 -13.68 17.42 3.29
CA PHE A 47 -12.84 17.32 2.10
C PHE A 47 -12.84 18.61 1.27
N SER A 48 -13.96 19.33 1.25
CA SER A 48 -14.10 20.56 0.47
C SER A 48 -13.62 21.84 1.19
N ASP A 49 -13.56 21.82 2.53
CA ASP A 49 -13.14 22.97 3.33
C ASP A 49 -11.69 22.84 3.86
N ASN A 50 -11.15 23.97 4.34
CA ASN A 50 -9.85 24.03 4.98
C ASN A 50 -9.88 23.31 6.34
N PRO A 51 -8.84 22.57 6.77
CA PRO A 51 -7.44 22.58 6.32
C PRO A 51 -7.06 21.63 5.16
N PHE A 52 -8.01 20.83 4.65
CA PHE A 52 -7.67 19.72 3.75
C PHE A 52 -7.39 20.18 2.32
N LYS A 53 -8.22 21.08 1.80
CA LYS A 53 -8.08 21.64 0.46
C LYS A 53 -6.75 22.36 0.25
N ASP A 54 -6.41 23.32 1.10
CA ASP A 54 -5.12 24.05 1.03
C ASP A 54 -3.92 23.10 1.14
N TRP A 55 -4.08 21.99 1.86
CA TRP A 55 -3.01 21.02 2.02
C TRP A 55 -2.77 20.21 0.74
N CYS A 56 -3.82 19.78 0.05
CA CYS A 56 -3.68 19.14 -1.26
C CYS A 56 -3.10 20.09 -2.30
N ASP A 57 -3.54 21.35 -2.32
CA ASP A 57 -3.02 22.37 -3.24
C ASP A 57 -1.52 22.60 -3.02
N LYS A 58 -1.07 22.70 -1.75
CA LYS A 58 0.36 22.85 -1.41
C LYS A 58 1.23 21.67 -1.84
N LEU A 59 0.64 20.47 -1.91
CA LEU A 59 1.36 19.26 -2.30
C LEU A 59 1.17 18.91 -3.78
N ASN A 60 0.50 19.75 -4.57
CA ASN A 60 0.15 19.47 -5.96
C ASN A 60 -0.64 18.15 -6.13
N ILE A 61 -1.51 17.84 -5.18
CA ILE A 61 -2.42 16.70 -5.25
C ILE A 61 -3.71 17.18 -5.92
N THR A 62 -4.08 16.60 -7.06
CA THR A 62 -5.35 16.91 -7.71
C THR A 62 -6.52 16.36 -6.89
N GLN A 63 -7.42 17.22 -6.41
CA GLN A 63 -8.66 16.78 -5.79
C GLN A 63 -9.76 16.67 -6.85
N ARG A 64 -10.43 15.53 -6.88
CA ARG A 64 -11.62 15.30 -7.71
C ARG A 64 -12.80 15.00 -6.80
N THR A 65 -13.90 15.72 -6.99
CA THR A 65 -15.14 15.44 -6.28
C THR A 65 -16.11 14.70 -7.18
N GLU A 66 -16.66 13.60 -6.67
CA GLU A 66 -17.75 12.89 -7.35
C GLU A 66 -19.01 12.97 -6.49
N ALA A 67 -20.10 13.47 -7.08
CA ALA A 67 -21.40 13.53 -6.42
C ALA A 67 -22.05 12.15 -6.49
N VAL A 68 -21.88 11.35 -5.43
CA VAL A 68 -22.65 10.14 -5.23
C VAL A 68 -23.90 10.52 -4.44
N ILE A 69 -25.08 10.44 -5.05
CA ILE A 69 -26.34 10.52 -4.30
C ILE A 69 -26.48 9.18 -3.58
N PRO A 70 -26.43 9.13 -2.23
CA PRO A 70 -26.69 7.89 -1.52
C PRO A 70 -28.13 7.47 -1.79
N ILE A 71 -28.33 6.22 -2.17
CA ILE A 71 -29.67 5.64 -2.39
C ILE A 71 -30.56 5.80 -1.15
N GLU A 72 -29.94 5.95 0.04
CA GLU A 72 -30.60 6.14 1.33
C GLU A 72 -31.30 7.51 1.51
N ILE A 73 -30.98 8.54 0.70
CA ILE A 73 -31.61 9.87 0.83
C ILE A 73 -33.05 9.87 0.27
N GLY A 74 -33.27 9.16 -0.84
CA GLY A 74 -34.61 9.02 -1.44
C GLY A 74 -35.42 7.85 -0.88
N MET A 75 -34.73 6.86 -0.31
CA MET A 75 -35.33 5.65 0.27
C MET A 75 -34.60 5.30 1.57
N PRO A 76 -35.07 5.79 2.73
CA PRO A 76 -34.47 5.40 4.00
C PRO A 76 -34.60 3.88 4.15
N THR A 77 -33.47 3.19 4.30
CA THR A 77 -33.46 1.76 4.60
C THR A 77 -33.93 1.51 6.03
N TYR A 78 -34.31 0.27 6.38
CA TYR A 78 -34.68 -0.09 7.75
C TYR A 78 -33.61 0.33 8.78
N ARG A 79 -32.34 0.31 8.38
CA ARG A 79 -31.19 0.72 9.20
C ARG A 79 -31.22 2.20 9.58
N THR A 80 -31.83 3.06 8.75
CA THR A 80 -31.92 4.51 8.99
C THR A 80 -33.26 4.90 9.60
N ALA A 81 -34.33 4.17 9.26
CA ALA A 81 -35.69 4.44 9.73
C ALA A 81 -35.92 4.09 11.22
N VAL A 82 -35.10 3.19 11.80
CA VAL A 82 -35.29 2.65 13.16
C VAL A 82 -34.02 2.81 14.02
N VAL A 83 -33.19 3.85 13.76
CA VAL A 83 -31.98 4.07 14.56
C VAL A 83 -32.35 4.38 16.01
N ASP A 84 -32.13 3.42 16.90
CA ASP A 84 -32.02 3.66 18.34
C ASP A 84 -30.58 4.07 18.66
N VAL A 85 -30.41 5.34 19.03
CA VAL A 85 -29.10 5.95 19.27
C VAL A 85 -28.40 5.29 20.46
N VAL A 86 -29.15 4.74 21.43
CA VAL A 86 -28.60 4.12 22.64
C VAL A 86 -28.06 2.72 22.35
N SER A 87 -28.85 1.85 21.72
CA SER A 87 -28.40 0.50 21.34
C SER A 87 -27.21 0.53 20.38
N ASN A 88 -27.14 1.50 19.48
CA ASN A 88 -26.04 1.61 18.53
C ASN A 88 -24.72 2.04 19.20
N ASP A 89 -24.77 2.87 20.25
CA ASP A 89 -23.58 3.30 21.00
C ASP A 89 -22.98 2.16 21.84
N GLU A 90 -23.82 1.27 22.37
CA GLU A 90 -23.37 0.04 23.03
C GLU A 90 -22.72 -0.96 22.05
N GLU A 91 -23.33 -1.18 20.88
CA GLU A 91 -22.75 -2.03 19.84
C GLU A 91 -21.44 -1.47 19.29
N LEU A 92 -21.30 -0.14 19.21
CA LEU A 92 -20.06 0.50 18.78
C LEU A 92 -18.93 0.23 19.77
N ARG A 93 -19.21 0.26 21.08
CA ARG A 93 -18.22 -0.09 22.12
C ARG A 93 -17.76 -1.54 22.00
N LEU A 94 -18.70 -2.48 21.82
CA LEU A 94 -18.36 -3.90 21.64
C LEU A 94 -17.53 -4.13 20.37
N ASN A 95 -17.84 -3.45 19.26
CA ASN A 95 -17.05 -3.54 18.04
C ASN A 95 -15.64 -2.96 18.20
N LEU A 96 -15.49 -1.90 19.00
CA LEU A 96 -14.18 -1.30 19.28
C LEU A 96 -13.30 -2.25 20.11
N ASP A 97 -13.87 -2.91 21.11
CA ASP A 97 -13.16 -3.88 21.95
C ASP A 97 -12.69 -5.09 21.14
N LEU A 98 -13.51 -5.57 20.20
CA LEU A 98 -13.19 -6.72 19.34
C LEU A 98 -12.25 -6.37 18.17
N LEU A 99 -11.99 -5.08 17.93
CA LEU A 99 -11.27 -4.62 16.73
C LEU A 99 -9.81 -5.07 16.73
N GLU A 100 -9.16 -5.03 17.89
CA GLU A 100 -7.78 -5.45 18.03
C GLU A 100 -7.63 -6.96 17.84
N GLU A 101 -8.56 -7.75 18.36
CA GLU A 101 -8.60 -9.21 18.17
C GLU A 101 -8.75 -9.57 16.69
N ARG A 102 -9.61 -8.86 15.95
CA ARG A 102 -9.77 -9.05 14.50
C ARG A 102 -8.49 -8.69 13.74
N ARG A 103 -7.81 -7.61 14.11
CA ARG A 103 -6.52 -7.23 13.50
C ARG A 103 -5.46 -8.30 13.73
N GLN A 104 -5.35 -8.80 14.96
CA GLN A 104 -4.42 -9.88 15.29
C GLN A 104 -4.70 -11.15 14.47
N ARG A 105 -5.97 -11.56 14.35
CA ARG A 105 -6.37 -12.70 13.52
C ARG A 105 -6.00 -12.50 12.04
N THR A 106 -6.26 -11.32 11.47
CA THR A 106 -5.86 -10.99 10.09
C THR A 106 -4.34 -11.02 9.93
N ALA A 107 -3.58 -10.44 10.87
CA ALA A 107 -2.12 -10.45 10.83
C ALA A 107 -1.53 -11.87 10.89
N ILE A 108 -2.10 -12.75 11.72
CA ILE A 108 -1.70 -14.17 11.80
C ILE A 108 -1.96 -14.87 10.47
N CYS A 109 -3.15 -14.69 9.89
CA CYS A 109 -3.49 -15.26 8.59
C CYS A 109 -2.57 -14.76 7.47
N GLU A 110 -2.28 -13.46 7.44
CA GLU A 110 -1.35 -12.85 6.48
C GLU A 110 0.07 -13.38 6.63
N ALA A 111 0.57 -13.47 7.86
CA ALA A 111 1.88 -14.04 8.14
C ALA A 111 1.96 -15.51 7.71
N GLY A 112 0.89 -16.28 7.97
CA GLY A 112 0.77 -17.66 7.51
C GLY A 112 0.78 -17.77 5.98
N ALA A 113 0.03 -16.92 5.29
CA ALA A 113 0.00 -16.87 3.83
C ALA A 113 1.37 -16.49 3.23
N LYS A 114 2.03 -15.46 3.77
CA LYS A 114 3.38 -15.05 3.38
C LYS A 114 4.38 -16.19 3.58
N SER A 115 4.37 -16.83 4.75
CA SER A 115 5.25 -17.96 5.06
C SER A 115 5.05 -19.14 4.10
N LYS A 116 3.79 -19.49 3.80
CA LYS A 116 3.47 -20.56 2.82
C LYS A 116 4.00 -20.24 1.43
N MET A 117 3.87 -18.98 0.99
CA MET A 117 4.37 -18.51 -0.30
C MET A 117 5.91 -18.55 -0.36
N THR A 118 6.60 -18.05 0.68
CA THR A 118 8.06 -18.11 0.78
C THR A 118 8.57 -19.54 0.75
N LYS A 119 7.94 -20.47 1.50
CA LYS A 119 8.30 -21.89 1.49
C LYS A 119 8.14 -22.51 0.11
N TYR A 120 7.04 -22.23 -0.58
CA TYR A 120 6.79 -22.75 -1.93
C TYR A 120 7.83 -22.27 -2.94
N TYR A 121 8.20 -20.98 -2.88
CA TYR A 121 9.23 -20.42 -3.76
C TYR A 121 10.62 -20.99 -3.43
N ASN A 122 11.03 -20.90 -2.16
CA ASN A 122 12.37 -21.33 -1.72
C ASN A 122 12.60 -22.83 -1.92
N ALA A 123 11.56 -23.67 -1.83
CA ALA A 123 11.68 -25.12 -2.08
C ALA A 123 12.13 -25.46 -3.51
N ARG A 124 11.99 -24.54 -4.47
CA ARG A 124 12.35 -24.74 -5.88
C ARG A 124 13.61 -24.00 -6.31
N VAL A 125 14.15 -23.15 -5.43
CA VAL A 125 15.42 -22.46 -5.67
C VAL A 125 16.53 -23.48 -5.48
N ARG A 126 17.23 -23.82 -6.58
CA ARG A 126 18.48 -24.58 -6.49
C ARG A 126 19.59 -23.59 -6.16
N GLY A 127 20.33 -23.85 -5.08
CA GLY A 127 21.52 -23.08 -4.74
C GLY A 127 22.53 -23.20 -5.87
N VAL A 128 22.81 -22.07 -6.54
CA VAL A 128 23.91 -21.96 -7.50
C VAL A 128 25.00 -21.13 -6.83
N THR A 129 26.20 -21.68 -6.77
CA THR A 129 27.38 -20.99 -6.27
C THR A 129 28.31 -20.64 -7.41
N PHE A 130 28.75 -19.39 -7.47
CA PHE A 130 29.71 -18.92 -8.47
C PHE A 130 31.10 -18.81 -7.85
N ARG A 131 32.14 -19.03 -8.65
CA ARG A 131 33.54 -18.86 -8.26
C ARG A 131 34.10 -17.59 -8.89
N PRO A 132 35.13 -16.98 -8.27
CA PRO A 132 35.89 -15.93 -8.94
C PRO A 132 36.39 -16.39 -10.32
N GLY A 133 36.18 -15.56 -11.34
CA GLY A 133 36.44 -15.86 -12.76
C GLY A 133 35.23 -16.39 -13.55
N ASP A 134 34.12 -16.74 -12.89
CA ASP A 134 32.88 -17.10 -13.59
C ASP A 134 32.22 -15.85 -14.21
N PHE A 135 31.63 -16.02 -15.39
CA PHE A 135 30.84 -14.97 -16.04
C PHE A 135 29.35 -15.14 -15.73
N VAL A 136 28.72 -14.08 -15.24
CA VAL A 136 27.31 -14.07 -14.85
C VAL A 136 26.57 -12.87 -15.44
N TYR A 137 25.29 -13.07 -15.72
CA TYR A 137 24.39 -11.98 -16.06
C TYR A 137 23.70 -11.47 -14.79
N ARG A 138 23.62 -10.14 -14.64
CA ARG A 138 22.92 -9.49 -13.53
C ARG A 138 21.51 -9.13 -13.96
N SER A 139 20.51 -9.26 -13.08
CA SER A 139 19.15 -8.82 -13.39
C SER A 139 19.03 -7.30 -13.37
N ASN A 140 18.36 -6.72 -14.37
CA ASN A 140 18.19 -5.26 -14.49
C ASN A 140 17.30 -4.68 -13.40
N ASP A 141 16.39 -5.48 -12.82
CA ASP A 141 15.58 -5.10 -11.66
C ASP A 141 16.46 -4.75 -10.45
N ALA A 142 17.69 -5.28 -10.36
CA ALA A 142 18.62 -5.02 -9.28
C ALA A 142 19.56 -3.82 -9.54
N SER A 143 19.74 -3.40 -10.79
CA SER A 143 20.67 -2.31 -11.18
C SER A 143 19.98 -0.97 -11.40
N HIS A 144 18.71 -0.98 -11.86
CA HIS A 144 18.01 0.19 -12.40
C HIS A 144 18.81 0.95 -13.50
N ALA A 145 19.80 0.31 -14.13
CA ALA A 145 20.73 1.00 -15.04
C ALA A 145 20.07 1.43 -16.36
N VAL A 146 19.04 0.68 -16.79
CA VAL A 146 18.19 1.04 -17.93
C VAL A 146 16.76 1.23 -17.43
N VAL A 147 16.10 2.32 -17.82
CA VAL A 147 14.67 2.51 -17.57
C VAL A 147 13.94 1.36 -18.25
N GLY A 148 13.46 0.42 -17.44
CA GLY A 148 12.77 -0.78 -17.88
C GLY A 148 11.42 -0.42 -18.50
N GLU A 149 11.42 -0.04 -19.77
CA GLU A 149 10.22 -0.14 -20.58
C GLU A 149 9.83 -1.62 -20.70
N LYS A 150 8.54 -1.89 -20.94
CA LYS A 150 7.94 -3.25 -20.90
C LYS A 150 8.63 -4.28 -21.82
N LEU A 151 9.49 -3.84 -22.74
CA LEU A 151 10.24 -4.64 -23.71
C LEU A 151 11.77 -4.51 -23.59
N GLY A 152 12.28 -3.88 -22.51
CA GLY A 152 13.71 -3.79 -22.26
C GLY A 152 14.34 -5.15 -21.93
N PRO A 153 15.67 -5.30 -22.12
CA PRO A 153 16.38 -6.50 -21.68
C PRO A 153 16.20 -6.70 -20.17
N LYS A 154 16.01 -7.95 -19.75
CA LYS A 154 15.82 -8.32 -18.33
C LYS A 154 17.15 -8.54 -17.58
N TRP A 155 18.21 -8.75 -18.34
CA TRP A 155 19.54 -9.11 -17.86
C TRP A 155 20.60 -8.21 -18.51
N GLU A 156 21.62 -7.87 -17.74
CA GLU A 156 22.77 -7.01 -18.06
C GLU A 156 24.06 -7.83 -17.94
N GLY A 157 25.06 -7.50 -18.75
CA GLY A 157 26.38 -8.13 -18.72
C GLY A 157 26.75 -8.80 -20.05
N PRO A 158 27.77 -9.68 -20.07
CA PRO A 158 28.27 -10.47 -18.93
C PRO A 158 29.21 -9.70 -17.98
N TYR A 159 29.14 -10.05 -16.68
CA TYR A 159 30.06 -9.56 -15.65
C TYR A 159 30.94 -10.70 -15.14
N GLU A 160 32.18 -10.40 -14.79
CA GLU A 160 33.08 -11.35 -14.14
C GLU A 160 32.91 -11.30 -12.63
N VAL A 161 32.79 -12.47 -11.99
CA VAL A 161 32.80 -12.58 -10.53
C VAL A 161 34.25 -12.38 -10.05
N THR A 162 34.48 -11.39 -9.19
CA THR A 162 35.83 -11.12 -8.63
C THR A 162 36.00 -11.64 -7.22
N GLU A 163 34.93 -11.63 -6.42
CA GLU A 163 34.99 -11.95 -5.01
C GLU A 163 33.65 -12.51 -4.52
N THR A 164 33.70 -13.49 -3.61
CA THR A 164 32.54 -14.05 -2.92
C THR A 164 32.40 -13.39 -1.54
N LEU A 165 31.34 -12.62 -1.32
CA LEU A 165 31.16 -11.82 -0.09
C LEU A 165 30.44 -12.59 1.04
N GLY A 166 29.96 -13.80 0.76
CA GLY A 166 29.16 -14.63 1.70
C GLY A 166 27.66 -14.55 1.42
N ASP A 167 26.88 -15.52 1.93
CA ASP A 167 25.40 -15.58 1.86
C ASP A 167 24.79 -15.38 0.46
N GLY A 168 25.52 -15.78 -0.60
CA GLY A 168 25.05 -15.66 -1.98
C GLY A 168 25.28 -14.27 -2.61
N ALA A 169 26.03 -13.38 -1.95
CA ALA A 169 26.46 -12.11 -2.51
C ALA A 169 27.83 -12.24 -3.21
N TYR A 170 27.95 -11.61 -4.38
CA TYR A 170 29.14 -11.65 -5.22
C TYR A 170 29.51 -10.25 -5.69
N LYS A 171 30.81 -9.96 -5.76
CA LYS A 171 31.34 -8.73 -6.35
C LYS A 171 31.55 -8.94 -7.84
N LEU A 172 30.96 -8.06 -8.64
CA LEU A 172 30.98 -8.14 -10.10
C LEU A 172 31.88 -7.05 -10.69
N TRP A 173 32.62 -7.40 -11.73
CA TRP A 173 33.42 -6.47 -12.52
C TRP A 173 32.88 -6.37 -13.94
N SER A 174 32.77 -5.15 -14.46
CA SER A 174 32.39 -4.88 -15.85
C SER A 174 33.63 -4.84 -16.72
N MET A 175 33.58 -5.41 -17.92
CA MET A 175 34.67 -5.31 -18.91
C MET A 175 34.62 -4.01 -19.75
N ASP A 176 33.69 -3.11 -19.43
CA ASP A 176 33.48 -1.81 -20.09
C ASP A 176 34.30 -0.68 -19.46
#